data_AF-A0A0V0HUC9-F1
#
_entry.id   AF-A0A0V0HUC9-F1
#
_cell.length_a   1.000
_cell.length_b   1.000
_cell.length_c   1.000
_cell.angle_alpha   90.00
_cell.angle_beta   90.00
_cell.angle_gamma   90.00
#
_symmetry.space_group_name_H-M   'P 1'
#
loop_
_entity.id
_entity.type
_entity.pdbx_description
1 polymer ?
#
loop_
_entity_poly.entity_id
_entity_poly.type
_entity_poly.pdbx_seq_one_letter_code
_entity_poly.pdbx_strand_id
1 'polypeptide(L)'
;MGSNNKARKSGDNSNLQVFSFDEMKEATNNFSFDNKLGEGGYGPVFEGMLRNGEKIAVKRLSETSSQGLEEFENEVILTAKLQHINLVKVVGFCIENQEKMLIYEYMPNKSLDHYIYNQVRRLVLNWEKRVQIIEGIIQGLLYLQEYSRLTIIHRDIKASNILLDLQMKPKISDFGMARMFKEDEVEANTSRIVGTLGYAPPEYIKQGIYSTKSDVFSFGVLLLQIISGKKNTCFYGPDSR
;
A
#
# COMPACT_ATOMS: atom_id res chain seq x y z
N MET A 1 3.05 -46.70 10.75
CA MET A 1 2.95 -46.04 12.07
C MET A 1 4.18 -45.15 12.18
N GLY A 2 4.12 -43.84 12.03
CA GLY A 2 3.06 -42.92 12.40
C GLY A 2 3.64 -41.95 13.42
N SER A 3 3.68 -40.67 13.03
CA SER A 3 3.80 -39.49 13.91
C SER A 3 5.21 -39.09 14.36
N ASN A 4 5.84 -38.20 13.58
CA ASN A 4 6.67 -37.15 14.18
C ASN A 4 5.85 -35.85 14.23
N ASN A 5 5.43 -35.52 15.43
CA ASN A 5 4.51 -34.45 15.75
C ASN A 5 5.13 -33.06 15.51
N LYS A 6 4.40 -32.28 14.72
CA LYS A 6 4.28 -30.82 14.71
C LYS A 6 5.08 -30.09 15.79
N ALA A 7 6.12 -29.38 15.35
CA ALA A 7 6.60 -28.19 16.03
C ALA A 7 5.49 -27.13 15.99
N ARG A 8 4.68 -27.07 17.05
CA ARG A 8 3.91 -25.87 17.39
C ARG A 8 4.92 -24.81 17.81
N LYS A 9 5.26 -23.88 16.92
CA LYS A 9 5.80 -22.59 17.33
C LYS A 9 4.63 -21.72 17.77
N SER A 10 4.49 -21.58 19.08
CA SER A 10 3.61 -20.62 19.73
C SER A 10 4.18 -19.21 19.60
N GLY A 11 3.33 -18.28 19.18
CA GLY A 11 3.55 -16.84 19.37
C GLY A 11 3.59 -16.04 18.07
N ASP A 12 2.46 -15.93 17.37
CA ASP A 12 2.16 -14.67 16.71
C ASP A 12 0.65 -14.46 16.63
N ASN A 13 0.20 -13.32 17.13
CA ASN A 13 -1.22 -12.97 17.27
C ASN A 13 -1.74 -12.33 15.97
N SER A 14 -1.21 -12.76 14.82
CA SER A 14 -1.57 -12.25 13.50
C SER A 14 -2.66 -13.13 12.91
N ASN A 15 -3.85 -12.57 12.70
CA ASN A 15 -4.99 -13.22 12.03
C ASN A 15 -4.75 -13.47 10.52
N LEU A 16 -3.50 -13.66 10.12
CA LEU A 16 -3.12 -13.84 8.73
C LEU A 16 -3.39 -15.25 8.27
N GLN A 17 -4.09 -15.36 7.15
CA GLN A 17 -4.36 -16.64 6.50
C GLN A 17 -3.20 -17.01 5.58
N VAL A 18 -2.79 -18.27 5.62
CA VAL A 18 -1.84 -18.83 4.66
C VAL A 18 -2.65 -19.50 3.57
N PHE A 19 -2.56 -18.98 2.36
CA PHE A 19 -3.25 -19.48 1.18
C PHE A 19 -2.32 -20.37 0.36
N SER A 20 -2.87 -21.38 -0.31
CA SER A 20 -2.10 -22.18 -1.28
C SER A 20 -2.07 -21.52 -2.65
N PHE A 21 -1.09 -21.91 -3.48
CA PHE A 21 -1.02 -21.45 -4.86
C PHE A 21 -2.28 -21.83 -5.65
N ASP A 22 -2.76 -23.07 -5.48
CA ASP A 22 -3.95 -23.55 -6.19
C ASP A 22 -5.21 -22.78 -5.79
N GLU A 23 -5.34 -22.40 -4.52
CA GLU A 23 -6.45 -21.57 -4.06
C GLU A 23 -6.42 -20.17 -4.70
N MET A 24 -5.25 -19.53 -4.75
CA MET A 24 -5.11 -18.22 -5.40
C MET A 24 -5.30 -18.30 -6.91
N LYS A 25 -4.83 -19.39 -7.52
CA LYS A 25 -5.03 -19.66 -8.95
C LYS A 25 -6.51 -19.85 -9.26
N GLU A 26 -7.26 -20.61 -8.46
CA GLU A 26 -8.71 -20.76 -8.61
C GLU A 26 -9.43 -19.43 -8.39
N ALA A 27 -9.13 -18.73 -7.29
CA ALA A 27 -9.77 -17.48 -6.91
C ALA A 27 -9.63 -16.38 -7.98
N THR A 28 -8.51 -16.34 -8.69
CA THR A 28 -8.20 -15.35 -9.72
C THR A 28 -8.53 -15.80 -11.14
N ASN A 29 -9.18 -16.96 -11.31
CA ASN A 29 -9.43 -17.60 -12.61
C ASN A 29 -8.12 -17.75 -13.42
N ASN A 30 -7.16 -18.47 -12.85
CA ASN A 30 -5.82 -18.69 -13.39
C ASN A 30 -5.03 -17.41 -13.66
N PHE A 31 -5.15 -16.41 -12.78
CA PHE A 31 -4.55 -15.08 -12.98
C PHE A 31 -4.93 -14.46 -14.33
N SER A 32 -6.21 -14.59 -14.71
CA SER A 32 -6.72 -14.07 -15.98
C SER A 32 -6.41 -12.58 -16.14
N PHE A 33 -6.05 -12.17 -17.35
CA PHE A 33 -5.84 -10.77 -17.68
C PHE A 33 -7.11 -9.92 -17.45
N ASP A 34 -8.29 -10.52 -17.61
CA ASP A 34 -9.58 -9.85 -17.35
C ASP A 34 -9.75 -9.46 -15.88
N ASN A 35 -9.08 -10.18 -14.98
CA ASN A 35 -9.09 -9.91 -13.54
C ASN A 35 -7.95 -8.98 -13.12
N LYS A 36 -7.10 -8.49 -14.03
CA LYS A 36 -5.98 -7.63 -13.68
C LYS A 36 -6.46 -6.23 -13.26
N LEU A 37 -6.17 -5.86 -12.02
CA LEU A 37 -6.49 -4.56 -11.44
C LEU A 37 -5.43 -3.50 -11.76
N GLY A 38 -4.17 -3.93 -11.85
CA GLY A 38 -3.03 -3.04 -12.10
C GLY A 38 -1.70 -3.80 -12.10
N GLU A 39 -0.62 -3.07 -12.34
CA GLU A 39 0.76 -3.58 -12.27
C GLU A 39 1.68 -2.44 -11.86
N GLY A 40 2.61 -2.74 -10.94
CA GLY A 40 3.64 -1.81 -10.49
C GLY A 40 5.01 -2.50 -10.40
N GLY A 41 5.99 -1.83 -9.78
CA GLY A 41 7.36 -2.35 -9.65
C GLY A 41 7.47 -3.69 -8.90
N TYR A 42 6.48 -4.01 -8.07
CA TYR A 42 6.37 -5.27 -7.35
C TYR A 42 5.81 -6.42 -8.23
N GLY A 43 4.98 -6.11 -9.22
CA GLY A 43 4.28 -7.08 -10.07
C GLY A 43 2.80 -6.79 -10.27
N PRO A 44 2.06 -7.70 -10.94
CA PRO A 44 0.64 -7.55 -11.23
C PRO A 44 -0.25 -7.79 -10.00
N VAL A 45 -1.38 -7.09 -9.98
CA VAL A 45 -2.45 -7.25 -8.98
C VAL A 45 -3.71 -7.75 -9.68
N PHE A 46 -4.33 -8.79 -9.13
CA PHE A 46 -5.54 -9.41 -9.68
C PHE A 46 -6.71 -9.32 -8.70
N GLU A 47 -7.92 -9.11 -9.20
CA GLU A 47 -9.15 -9.38 -8.48
C GLU A 47 -9.33 -10.89 -8.33
N GLY A 48 -9.75 -11.32 -7.15
CA GLY A 48 -10.10 -12.71 -6.89
C GLY A 48 -11.35 -12.83 -6.04
N MET A 49 -11.93 -14.03 -6.04
CA MET A 49 -13.03 -14.40 -5.18
C MET A 49 -12.69 -15.70 -4.46
N LEU A 50 -12.62 -15.64 -3.13
CA LEU A 50 -12.42 -16.82 -2.30
C LEU A 50 -13.67 -17.71 -2.34
N ARG A 51 -13.52 -19.00 -1.99
CA ARG A 51 -14.63 -19.98 -1.99
C ARG A 51 -15.79 -19.61 -1.05
N ASN A 52 -15.51 -18.80 -0.03
CA ASN A 52 -16.51 -18.25 0.89
C ASN A 52 -17.28 -17.04 0.30
N GLY A 53 -16.98 -16.63 -0.92
CA GLY A 53 -17.58 -15.47 -1.60
C GLY A 53 -16.90 -14.13 -1.32
N GLU A 54 -15.85 -14.10 -0.50
CA GLU A 54 -15.12 -12.88 -0.18
C GLU A 54 -14.27 -12.40 -1.37
N LYS A 55 -14.44 -11.14 -1.77
CA LYS A 55 -13.61 -10.51 -2.79
C LYS A 55 -12.27 -10.09 -2.21
N ILE A 56 -11.20 -10.38 -2.95
CA ILE A 56 -9.81 -10.09 -2.57
C ILE A 56 -9.04 -9.43 -3.71
N ALA A 57 -7.92 -8.80 -3.36
CA ALA A 57 -6.90 -8.39 -4.32
C ALA A 57 -5.61 -9.21 -4.08
N VAL A 58 -5.12 -9.89 -5.12
CA VAL A 58 -3.92 -10.74 -5.09
C VAL A 58 -2.77 -10.02 -5.79
N LYS A 59 -1.82 -9.51 -5.00
CA LYS A 59 -0.57 -8.88 -5.50
C LYS A 59 0.49 -9.97 -5.63
N ARG A 60 0.81 -10.36 -6.87
CA ARG A 60 1.77 -11.40 -7.18
C ARG A 60 3.15 -10.79 -7.43
N LEU A 61 4.16 -11.26 -6.71
CA LEU A 61 5.53 -10.80 -6.85
C LEU A 61 6.10 -11.23 -8.21
N SER A 62 6.73 -10.32 -8.94
CA SER A 62 7.51 -10.66 -10.14
C SER A 62 8.84 -11.35 -9.78
N GLU A 63 9.14 -12.48 -10.42
CA GLU A 63 10.35 -13.30 -10.19
C GLU A 63 11.68 -12.53 -10.37
N THR A 64 11.67 -11.42 -11.13
CA THR A 64 12.88 -10.71 -11.57
C THR A 64 13.35 -9.61 -10.63
N SER A 65 12.60 -9.28 -9.56
CA SER A 65 12.92 -8.12 -8.71
C SER A 65 13.49 -8.53 -7.34
N SER A 66 14.79 -8.31 -7.13
CA SER A 66 15.41 -8.39 -5.80
C SER A 66 14.77 -7.39 -4.82
N GLN A 67 14.32 -6.25 -5.34
CA GLN A 67 13.53 -5.25 -4.63
C GLN A 67 12.21 -5.80 -4.10
N GLY A 68 11.46 -6.55 -4.91
CA GLY A 68 10.13 -6.99 -4.53
C GLY A 68 10.13 -8.06 -3.43
N LEU A 69 11.24 -8.81 -3.25
CA LEU A 69 11.36 -9.72 -2.11
C LEU A 69 11.44 -8.96 -0.77
N GLU A 70 12.26 -7.91 -0.70
CA GLU A 70 12.36 -7.08 0.51
C GLU A 70 11.02 -6.38 0.80
N GLU A 71 10.36 -5.87 -0.23
CA GLU A 71 9.03 -5.27 -0.10
C GLU A 71 8.00 -6.28 0.41
N PHE A 72 8.01 -7.52 -0.08
CA PHE A 72 7.13 -8.59 0.37
C PHE A 72 7.32 -8.89 1.85
N GLU A 73 8.56 -9.17 2.26
CA GLU A 73 8.89 -9.48 3.64
C GLU A 73 8.49 -8.34 4.58
N ASN A 74 8.72 -7.11 4.15
CA ASN A 74 8.36 -5.92 4.91
C ASN A 74 6.84 -5.79 5.08
N GLU A 75 6.05 -6.00 4.02
CA GLU A 75 4.59 -5.98 4.12
C GLU A 75 4.04 -7.10 5.02
N VAL A 76 4.59 -8.33 4.92
CA VAL A 76 4.20 -9.44 5.80
C VAL A 76 4.49 -9.09 7.27
N ILE A 77 5.67 -8.55 7.57
CA ILE A 77 6.08 -8.17 8.93
C ILE A 77 5.17 -7.06 9.50
N LEU A 78 4.83 -6.06 8.69
CA LEU A 78 4.02 -4.92 9.13
C LEU A 78 2.54 -5.29 9.30
N THR A 79 2.05 -6.26 8.53
CA THR A 79 0.66 -6.70 8.62
C THR A 79 0.27 -7.21 10.01
N ALA A 80 1.18 -7.91 10.70
CA ALA A 80 0.94 -8.38 12.05
C ALA A 80 0.79 -7.24 13.08
N LYS A 81 1.28 -6.05 12.74
CA LYS A 81 1.42 -4.91 13.66
C LYS A 81 0.44 -3.79 13.38
N LEU A 82 -0.07 -3.71 12.15
CA LEU A 82 -0.88 -2.60 11.67
C LEU A 82 -2.33 -3.00 11.46
N GLN A 83 -3.22 -2.38 12.21
CA GLN A 83 -4.67 -2.52 12.04
C GLN A 83 -5.34 -1.18 12.30
N HIS A 84 -5.86 -0.55 11.25
CA HIS A 84 -6.56 0.71 11.35
C HIS A 84 -7.54 0.87 10.19
N ILE A 85 -8.65 1.58 10.42
CA ILE A 85 -9.72 1.74 9.43
C ILE A 85 -9.28 2.46 8.15
N ASN A 86 -8.22 3.28 8.23
CA ASN A 86 -7.64 4.01 7.11
C ASN A 86 -6.36 3.38 6.57
N LEU A 87 -6.11 2.10 6.87
CA LEU A 87 -5.04 1.30 6.26
C LEU A 87 -5.67 0.11 5.54
N VAL A 88 -5.11 -0.26 4.39
CA VAL A 88 -5.57 -1.46 3.67
C VAL A 88 -5.18 -2.70 4.45
N LYS A 89 -6.17 -3.55 4.72
CA LYS A 89 -5.99 -4.80 5.42
C LYS A 89 -5.39 -5.85 4.49
N VAL A 90 -4.27 -6.41 4.92
CA VAL A 90 -3.76 -7.68 4.38
C VAL A 90 -4.52 -8.81 5.06
N VAL A 91 -5.15 -9.66 4.25
CA VAL A 91 -5.92 -10.84 4.67
C VAL A 91 -4.99 -12.03 4.88
N GLY A 92 -3.95 -12.15 4.06
CA GLY A 92 -3.04 -13.28 4.11
C GLY A 92 -1.93 -13.21 3.07
N PHE A 93 -1.20 -14.31 2.95
CA PHE A 93 -0.12 -14.47 1.98
C PHE A 93 -0.04 -15.90 1.46
N CYS A 94 0.61 -16.07 0.31
CA CYS A 94 0.95 -17.37 -0.27
C CYS A 94 2.45 -17.41 -0.56
N ILE A 95 3.13 -18.47 -0.10
CA ILE A 95 4.55 -18.76 -0.40
C ILE A 95 4.65 -20.24 -0.77
N GLU A 96 4.39 -20.57 -2.04
CA GLU A 96 4.40 -21.94 -2.57
C GLU A 96 4.92 -21.94 -4.00
N ASN A 97 5.55 -23.02 -4.46
CA ASN A 97 5.99 -23.17 -5.86
C ASN A 97 6.87 -22.01 -6.38
N GLN A 98 7.71 -21.43 -5.51
CA GLN A 98 8.53 -20.22 -5.78
C GLN A 98 7.73 -18.91 -5.96
N GLU A 99 6.40 -18.99 -5.91
CA GLU A 99 5.50 -17.85 -5.96
C GLU A 99 5.38 -17.19 -4.59
N LYS A 100 5.32 -15.85 -4.59
CA LYS A 100 5.03 -15.05 -3.40
C LYS A 100 3.88 -14.11 -3.70
N MET A 101 2.83 -14.16 -2.91
CA MET A 101 1.64 -13.34 -3.11
C MET A 101 1.16 -12.74 -1.79
N LEU A 102 0.73 -11.48 -1.85
CA LEU A 102 0.00 -10.82 -0.76
C LEU A 102 -1.47 -10.72 -1.14
N ILE A 103 -2.34 -11.07 -0.20
CA ILE A 103 -3.78 -11.05 -0.37
C ILE A 103 -4.31 -9.91 0.50
N TYR A 104 -4.97 -8.95 -0.13
CA TYR A 104 -5.58 -7.79 0.52
C TYR A 104 -7.09 -7.86 0.45
N GLU A 105 -7.75 -7.09 1.32
CA GLU A 105 -9.15 -6.73 1.11
C GLU A 105 -9.34 -6.06 -0.25
N TYR A 106 -10.45 -6.36 -0.92
CA TYR A 106 -10.75 -5.74 -2.21
C TYR A 106 -11.24 -4.30 -2.05
N MET A 107 -10.66 -3.39 -2.83
CA MET A 107 -10.96 -1.96 -2.82
C MET A 107 -11.76 -1.57 -4.08
N PRO A 108 -13.10 -1.56 -4.03
CA PRO A 108 -13.95 -1.46 -5.22
C PRO A 108 -13.84 -0.13 -5.95
N ASN A 109 -13.54 0.95 -5.21
CA ASN A 109 -13.44 2.27 -5.79
C ASN A 109 -12.04 2.61 -6.27
N LYS A 110 -11.09 1.66 -6.33
CA LYS A 110 -9.72 1.86 -6.84
C LYS A 110 -8.97 2.96 -6.07
N SER A 111 -7.87 3.45 -6.64
CA SER A 111 -7.00 4.47 -6.07
C SER A 111 -7.51 5.89 -6.28
N LEU A 112 -7.06 6.84 -5.46
CA LEU A 112 -7.48 8.23 -5.50
C LEU A 112 -7.08 8.93 -6.81
N ASP A 113 -5.90 8.59 -7.36
CA ASP A 113 -5.42 9.08 -8.65
C ASP A 113 -6.35 8.76 -9.83
N HIS A 114 -7.10 7.65 -9.74
CA HIS A 114 -8.13 7.25 -10.68
C HIS A 114 -9.21 8.32 -10.86
N TYR A 115 -9.49 9.09 -9.81
CA TYR A 115 -10.46 10.18 -9.81
C TYR A 115 -9.81 11.52 -10.05
N ILE A 116 -8.81 11.89 -9.25
CA ILE A 116 -8.33 13.29 -9.23
C ILE A 116 -7.70 13.73 -10.55
N TYR A 117 -7.17 12.80 -11.35
CA TYR A 117 -6.55 13.11 -12.65
C TYR A 117 -7.49 12.96 -13.85
N ASN A 118 -8.68 12.41 -13.67
CA ASN A 118 -9.67 12.27 -14.73
C ASN A 118 -10.76 13.33 -14.56
N GLN A 119 -10.95 14.18 -15.57
CA GLN A 119 -11.87 15.33 -15.48
C GLN A 119 -13.31 14.93 -15.13
N VAL A 120 -13.80 13.80 -15.66
CA VAL A 120 -15.16 13.32 -15.43
C VAL A 120 -15.27 12.68 -14.05
N ARG A 121 -14.38 11.75 -13.71
CA ARG A 121 -14.42 11.03 -12.42
C ARG A 121 -14.17 11.97 -11.25
N ARG A 122 -13.37 13.03 -11.43
CA ARG A 122 -13.13 14.05 -10.40
C ARG A 122 -14.42 14.74 -9.93
N LEU A 123 -15.48 14.78 -10.75
CA LEU A 123 -16.77 15.34 -10.36
C LEU A 123 -17.46 14.53 -9.25
N VAL A 124 -17.11 13.24 -9.11
CA VAL A 124 -17.58 12.39 -8.01
C VAL A 124 -17.04 12.86 -6.65
N LEU A 125 -15.86 13.52 -6.65
CA LEU A 125 -15.16 14.05 -5.49
C LEU A 125 -15.48 15.54 -5.32
N ASN A 126 -16.69 15.82 -4.82
CA ASN A 126 -17.03 17.16 -4.33
C ASN A 126 -16.11 17.56 -3.15
N TRP A 127 -16.17 18.83 -2.75
CA TRP A 127 -15.28 19.34 -1.71
C TRP A 127 -15.40 18.57 -0.39
N GLU A 128 -16.63 18.27 0.03
CA GLU A 128 -16.90 17.51 1.26
C GLU A 128 -16.21 16.14 1.25
N LYS A 129 -16.34 15.35 0.17
CA LYS A 129 -15.65 14.06 0.04
C LYS A 129 -14.14 14.23 0.03
N ARG A 130 -13.61 15.29 -0.57
CA ARG A 130 -12.16 15.56 -0.53
C ARG A 130 -11.69 15.82 0.89
N VAL A 131 -12.44 16.59 1.68
CA VAL A 131 -12.13 16.83 3.09
C VAL A 131 -12.16 15.52 3.88
N GLN A 132 -13.19 14.69 3.71
CA GLN A 132 -13.27 13.37 4.36
C GLN A 132 -12.10 12.45 3.99
N ILE A 133 -11.67 12.50 2.72
CA ILE A 133 -10.48 11.76 2.24
C ILE A 133 -9.21 12.30 2.90
N ILE A 134 -9.04 13.62 2.97
CA ILE A 134 -7.89 14.26 3.62
C ILE A 134 -7.84 13.86 5.11
N GLU A 135 -8.96 13.98 5.82
CA GLU A 135 -9.07 13.61 7.23
C GLU A 135 -8.74 12.14 7.46
N GLY A 136 -9.29 11.23 6.65
CA GLY A 136 -8.98 9.80 6.78
C GLY A 136 -7.51 9.46 6.50
N ILE A 137 -6.86 10.15 5.56
CA ILE A 137 -5.41 10.01 5.34
C ILE A 137 -4.63 10.49 6.56
N ILE A 138 -5.01 11.65 7.13
CA ILE A 138 -4.38 12.19 8.35
C ILE A 138 -4.53 11.19 9.51
N GLN A 139 -5.71 10.61 9.71
CA GLN A 139 -5.92 9.60 10.75
C GLN A 139 -5.04 8.36 10.53
N GLY A 140 -4.91 7.89 9.28
CA GLY A 140 -3.99 6.82 8.94
C GLY A 140 -2.54 7.16 9.26
N LEU A 141 -2.07 8.36 8.91
CA LEU A 141 -0.71 8.81 9.20
C LEU A 141 -0.44 9.00 10.69
N LEU A 142 -1.37 9.61 11.44
CA LEU A 142 -1.27 9.74 12.90
C LEU A 142 -1.20 8.38 13.58
N TYR A 143 -1.99 7.41 13.10
CA TYR A 143 -1.89 6.05 13.60
C TYR A 143 -0.50 5.45 13.37
N LEU A 144 0.06 5.59 12.16
CA LEU A 144 1.40 5.07 11.86
C LEU A 144 2.51 5.75 12.69
N GLN A 145 2.37 7.03 12.99
CA GLN A 145 3.43 7.85 13.58
C GLN A 145 3.37 7.98 15.10
N GLU A 146 2.16 7.97 15.68
CA GLU A 146 1.96 8.29 17.11
C GLU A 146 1.18 7.22 17.89
N TYR A 147 0.21 6.53 17.26
CA TYR A 147 -0.69 5.62 17.97
C TYR A 147 -0.42 4.12 17.74
N SER A 148 0.49 3.80 16.85
CA SER A 148 1.04 2.46 16.69
C SER A 148 2.09 2.19 17.74
N ARG A 149 2.26 0.92 18.15
CA ARG A 149 3.33 0.50 19.05
C ARG A 149 4.73 0.80 18.51
N LEU A 150 4.86 0.83 17.19
CA LEU A 150 6.08 1.22 16.49
C LEU A 150 5.78 2.42 15.61
N THR A 151 6.65 3.41 15.64
CA THR A 151 6.63 4.52 14.69
C THR A 151 6.97 3.98 13.31
N ILE A 152 6.08 4.19 12.34
CA ILE A 152 6.24 3.68 10.98
C ILE A 152 6.27 4.84 10.00
N ILE A 153 7.30 4.84 9.16
CA ILE A 153 7.45 5.79 8.06
C ILE A 153 7.13 5.04 6.78
N HIS A 154 6.09 5.46 6.08
CA HIS A 154 5.60 4.83 4.87
C HIS A 154 6.57 4.99 3.69
N ARG A 155 7.15 6.19 3.53
CA ARG A 155 8.11 6.60 2.48
C ARG A 155 7.59 6.64 1.04
N ASP A 156 6.37 6.19 0.79
CA ASP A 156 5.74 6.27 -0.54
C ASP A 156 4.26 6.72 -0.48
N ILE A 157 3.99 7.79 0.29
CA ILE A 157 2.67 8.42 0.33
C ILE A 157 2.42 9.17 -0.99
N LYS A 158 1.40 8.74 -1.73
CA LYS A 158 1.01 9.30 -3.03
C LYS A 158 -0.42 8.92 -3.40
N ALA A 159 -1.00 9.61 -4.38
CA ALA A 159 -2.41 9.42 -4.76
C ALA A 159 -2.74 7.99 -5.24
N SER A 160 -1.81 7.28 -5.87
CA SER A 160 -2.04 5.89 -6.30
C SER A 160 -2.01 4.88 -5.15
N ASN A 161 -1.43 5.26 -4.00
CA ASN A 161 -1.34 4.44 -2.79
C ASN A 161 -2.42 4.78 -1.76
N ILE A 162 -3.39 5.63 -2.12
CA ILE A 162 -4.62 5.84 -1.35
C ILE A 162 -5.74 5.12 -2.08
N LEU A 163 -6.15 3.97 -1.58
CA LEU A 163 -7.29 3.21 -2.10
C LEU A 163 -8.60 3.67 -1.46
N LEU A 164 -9.72 3.50 -2.16
CA LEU A 164 -11.04 3.92 -1.72
C LEU A 164 -11.94 2.70 -1.53
N ASP A 165 -12.50 2.58 -0.33
CA ASP A 165 -13.44 1.50 0.00
C ASP A 165 -14.81 1.74 -0.65
N LEU A 166 -15.78 0.85 -0.41
CA LEU A 166 -17.13 0.94 -0.97
C LEU A 166 -17.83 2.27 -0.62
N GLN A 167 -17.51 2.88 0.51
CA GLN A 167 -18.08 4.14 0.99
C GLN A 167 -17.23 5.36 0.59
N MET A 168 -16.25 5.20 -0.30
CA MET A 168 -15.29 6.24 -0.71
C MET A 168 -14.38 6.74 0.43
N LYS A 169 -14.20 5.94 1.49
CA LYS A 169 -13.26 6.27 2.56
C LYS A 169 -11.83 5.86 2.16
N PRO A 170 -10.83 6.66 2.51
CA PRO A 170 -9.44 6.40 2.14
C PRO A 170 -8.82 5.31 3.00
N LYS A 171 -8.00 4.48 2.36
CA LYS A 171 -7.09 3.54 2.99
C LYS A 171 -5.70 3.64 2.38
N ILE A 172 -4.70 3.86 3.20
CA ILE A 172 -3.29 3.86 2.79
C ILE A 172 -2.86 2.43 2.50
N SER A 173 -2.20 2.21 1.37
CA SER A 173 -1.72 0.92 0.89
C SER A 173 -0.23 0.96 0.54
N ASP A 174 0.34 -0.21 0.23
CA ASP A 174 1.70 -0.36 -0.33
C ASP A 174 2.82 -0.04 0.67
N PHE A 175 2.86 -0.85 1.74
CA PHE A 175 3.83 -0.74 2.82
C PHE A 175 5.20 -1.35 2.49
N GLY A 176 5.44 -1.80 1.26
CA GLY A 176 6.69 -2.47 0.87
C GLY A 176 7.92 -1.62 1.16
N MET A 177 7.80 -0.30 1.03
CA MET A 177 8.90 0.64 1.30
C MET A 177 8.94 1.15 2.74
N ALA A 178 7.99 0.77 3.60
CA ALA A 178 7.90 1.34 4.93
C ALA A 178 9.10 0.96 5.82
N ARG A 179 9.34 1.74 6.87
CA ARG A 179 10.40 1.48 7.86
C ARG A 179 9.86 1.68 9.26
N MET A 180 10.25 0.78 10.16
CA MET A 180 9.93 0.87 11.59
C MET A 180 11.07 1.59 12.30
N PHE A 181 10.72 2.59 13.08
CA PHE A 181 11.61 3.23 14.03
C PHE A 181 11.46 2.61 15.42
N LYS A 182 12.54 2.60 16.17
CA LYS A 182 12.52 2.31 17.62
C LYS A 182 12.11 3.58 18.39
N GLU A 183 11.64 3.42 19.64
CA GLU A 183 11.02 4.49 20.44
C GLU A 183 11.85 5.79 20.55
N ASP A 184 13.17 5.75 20.37
CA ASP A 184 14.06 6.92 20.47
C ASP A 184 14.60 7.44 19.12
N GLU A 185 14.26 6.79 18.00
CA GLU A 185 14.73 7.18 16.68
C GLU A 185 13.85 8.31 16.12
N VAL A 186 14.45 9.48 15.88
CA VAL A 186 13.76 10.64 15.28
C VAL A 186 13.97 10.71 13.77
N GLU A 187 15.11 10.21 13.30
CA GLU A 187 15.50 10.15 11.90
C GLU A 187 16.45 8.97 11.65
N ALA A 188 16.54 8.55 10.40
CA ALA A 188 17.46 7.52 9.95
C ALA A 188 17.99 7.84 8.55
N ASN A 189 19.08 7.20 8.16
CA ASN A 189 19.70 7.35 6.85
C ASN A 189 19.63 6.04 6.06
N THR A 190 19.53 6.13 4.74
CA THR A 190 19.70 5.00 3.83
C THR A 190 20.46 5.41 2.58
N SER A 191 21.33 4.52 2.10
CA SER A 191 21.97 4.66 0.78
C SER A 191 21.01 4.38 -0.39
N ARG A 192 19.84 3.79 -0.11
CA ARG A 192 18.87 3.38 -1.12
C ARG A 192 17.68 4.35 -1.14
N ILE A 193 17.70 5.25 -2.11
CA ILE A 193 16.60 6.17 -2.38
C ILE A 193 15.50 5.43 -3.14
N VAL A 194 14.32 5.31 -2.52
CA VAL A 194 13.13 4.65 -3.07
C VAL A 194 11.92 5.60 -3.01
N GLY A 195 10.76 5.17 -3.49
CA GLY A 195 9.54 5.99 -3.52
C GLY A 195 9.38 6.78 -4.81
N THR A 196 8.36 7.62 -4.85
CA THR A 196 7.91 8.26 -6.10
C THR A 196 8.48 9.67 -6.27
N LEU A 197 9.11 9.90 -7.43
CA LEU A 197 9.65 11.21 -7.79
C LEU A 197 8.56 12.29 -7.71
N GLY A 198 8.89 13.43 -7.11
CA GLY A 198 7.96 14.54 -6.89
C GLY A 198 7.15 14.48 -5.59
N TYR A 199 7.22 13.37 -4.84
CA TYR A 199 6.70 13.27 -3.47
C TYR A 199 7.82 13.23 -2.43
N ALA A 200 9.00 12.73 -2.81
CA ALA A 200 10.14 12.64 -1.90
C ALA A 200 10.67 14.03 -1.48
N PRO A 201 10.95 14.25 -0.18
CA PRO A 201 11.51 15.50 0.31
C PRO A 201 12.99 15.67 -0.09
N PRO A 202 13.50 16.91 -0.18
CA PRO A 202 14.84 17.18 -0.68
C PRO A 202 15.97 16.58 0.17
N GLU A 203 15.82 16.55 1.49
CA GLU A 203 16.78 15.92 2.41
C GLU A 203 16.90 14.41 2.19
N TYR A 204 15.78 13.75 1.86
CA TYR A 204 15.80 12.33 1.51
C TYR A 204 16.51 12.09 0.18
N ILE A 205 16.18 12.87 -0.85
CA ILE A 205 16.79 12.73 -2.18
C ILE A 205 18.30 13.01 -2.13
N LYS A 206 18.73 14.03 -1.39
CA LYS A 206 20.12 14.49 -1.38
C LYS A 206 21.00 13.72 -0.41
N GLN A 207 20.46 13.31 0.74
CA GLN A 207 21.25 12.80 1.87
C GLN A 207 20.80 11.41 2.34
N GLY A 208 19.70 10.86 1.79
CA GLY A 208 19.15 9.59 2.24
C GLY A 208 18.44 9.66 3.59
N ILE A 209 18.21 10.87 4.13
CA ILE A 209 17.61 11.07 5.45
C ILE A 209 16.09 10.93 5.35
N TYR A 210 15.51 10.06 6.17
CA TYR A 210 14.07 9.90 6.29
C TYR A 210 13.63 9.94 7.76
N SER A 211 12.45 10.48 7.98
CA SER A 211 11.79 10.60 9.29
C SER A 211 10.28 10.64 9.10
N THR A 212 9.51 10.79 10.18
CA THR A 212 8.06 11.05 10.08
C THR A 212 7.75 12.29 9.24
N LYS A 213 8.68 13.27 9.20
CA LYS A 213 8.54 14.48 8.38
C LYS A 213 8.63 14.20 6.88
N SER A 214 9.23 13.08 6.48
CA SER A 214 9.26 12.67 5.07
C SER A 214 7.86 12.31 4.56
N ASP A 215 7.05 11.62 5.38
CA ASP A 215 5.66 11.33 5.06
C ASP A 215 4.79 12.60 5.12
N VAL A 216 5.07 13.52 6.04
CA VAL A 216 4.37 14.83 6.11
C VAL A 216 4.61 15.64 4.84
N PHE A 217 5.85 15.70 4.33
CA PHE A 217 6.16 16.37 3.07
C PHE A 217 5.40 15.72 1.89
N SER A 218 5.46 14.39 1.80
CA SER A 218 4.77 13.61 0.76
C SER A 218 3.25 13.83 0.82
N PHE A 219 2.68 13.89 2.02
CA PHE A 219 1.27 14.24 2.25
C PHE A 219 0.96 15.67 1.82
N GLY A 220 1.85 16.64 2.05
CA GLY A 220 1.69 18.01 1.55
C GLY A 220 1.56 18.06 0.03
N VAL A 221 2.38 17.30 -0.69
CA VAL A 221 2.25 17.16 -2.16
C VAL A 221 0.92 16.53 -2.54
N LEU A 222 0.53 15.44 -1.87
CA LEU A 222 -0.75 14.77 -2.09
C LEU A 222 -1.95 15.70 -1.84
N LEU A 223 -1.91 16.51 -0.79
CA LEU A 223 -2.93 17.49 -0.46
C LEU A 223 -3.12 18.50 -1.61
N LEU A 224 -2.03 19.01 -2.18
CA LEU A 224 -2.08 19.92 -3.32
C LEU A 224 -2.73 19.25 -4.55
N GLN A 225 -2.47 17.96 -4.76
CA GLN A 225 -3.09 17.19 -5.86
C GLN A 225 -4.58 16.96 -5.61
N ILE A 226 -4.98 16.67 -4.36
CA ILE A 226 -6.40 16.52 -4.00
C ILE A 226 -7.15 17.82 -4.24
N ILE A 227 -6.57 18.97 -3.88
CA ILE A 227 -7.21 20.28 -4.06
C ILE A 227 -7.27 20.64 -5.55
N SER A 228 -6.14 20.57 -6.26
CA SER A 228 -6.02 21.06 -7.63
C SER A 228 -6.56 20.09 -8.69
N GLY A 229 -6.58 18.79 -8.40
CA GLY A 229 -6.82 17.73 -9.38
C GLY A 229 -5.77 17.69 -10.50
N LYS A 230 -4.53 18.11 -10.21
CA LYS A 230 -3.41 18.18 -11.16
C LYS A 230 -2.29 17.21 -10.76
N LYS A 231 -1.58 16.65 -11.74
CA LYS A 231 -0.39 15.83 -11.53
C LYS A 231 0.80 16.71 -11.15
N ASN A 232 1.73 16.23 -10.34
CA ASN A 232 2.96 16.97 -10.02
C ASN A 232 4.05 16.84 -11.10
N THR A 233 3.83 16.02 -12.13
CA THR A 233 4.79 15.77 -13.23
C THR A 233 4.47 16.56 -14.51
N CYS A 234 3.42 17.39 -14.51
CA CYS A 234 3.01 18.16 -15.69
C CYS A 234 3.16 19.67 -15.44
N PHE A 235 3.57 20.39 -16.48
CA PHE A 235 3.52 21.86 -16.48
C PHE A 235 2.10 22.34 -16.75
N TYR A 236 1.63 23.31 -15.97
CA TYR A 236 0.31 23.91 -16.15
C TYR A 236 0.47 25.42 -16.33
N GLY A 237 0.13 25.93 -17.51
CA GLY A 237 0.21 27.35 -17.84
C GLY A 237 0.22 27.59 -19.35
N PRO A 238 0.23 28.86 -19.81
CA PRO A 238 0.27 29.20 -21.24
C PRO A 238 1.53 28.68 -21.95
N ASP A 239 2.62 28.45 -21.21
CA ASP A 239 3.91 28.01 -21.72
C ASP A 239 4.12 26.48 -21.66
N SER A 240 3.04 25.69 -21.57
CA SER A 240 3.14 24.23 -21.61
C SER A 240 3.61 23.75 -23.00
N ARG A 241 4.92 23.58 -23.15
CA ARG A 241 5.59 22.83 -24.24
C ARG A 241 5.83 21.39 -23.83
#